data_AF-A0A960T3L6-F1
#
_entry.id   AF-A0A960T3L6-F1
#
_cell.length_a   1.000
_cell.length_b   1.000
_cell.length_c   1.000
_cell.angle_alpha   90.00
_cell.angle_beta   90.00
_cell.angle_gamma   90.00
#
_symmetry.space_group_name_H-M   'P 1'
#
loop_
_entity.id
_entity.type
_entity.pdbx_description
1 polymer ?
#
loop_
_entity_poly.entity_id
_entity_poly.type
_entity_poly.pdbx_seq_one_letter_code
_entity_poly.pdbx_strand_id
1 'polypeptide(L)'
;KVLAGGTSGNRLFRYLADGTVDSSFAFTTNPNGNVSTIALRGDGSFWVGGSFTQINGTQVNYVALLNGDPIPLAITNQPPALTVVDPGENVSLTVGATGMTTLSYQWFRNGGPLADGSGISGSQTATLTLTAVDDADGGDYTVEVTNEAGTVTSSPAQVIVLGAPVILSLSDGVSQLEGNPLTIEVEALGAGTLSY
;
A
#
# COMPACT_ATOMS: atom_id res chain seq x y z
N LYS A 1 16.51 -4.38 10.17
CA LYS A 1 17.44 -3.87 11.21
C LYS A 1 17.12 -4.58 12.52
N VAL A 2 18.10 -4.77 13.40
CA VAL A 2 17.90 -5.44 14.71
C VAL A 2 18.46 -4.55 15.82
N LEU A 3 17.73 -4.40 16.94
CA LEU A 3 18.21 -3.70 18.13
C LEU A 3 18.78 -4.69 19.15
N ALA A 4 19.90 -4.33 19.77
CA ALA A 4 20.55 -5.15 20.80
C ALA A 4 21.02 -4.30 21.98
N GLY A 5 20.77 -4.77 23.20
CA GLY A 5 21.33 -4.22 24.44
C GLY A 5 22.71 -4.81 24.75
N GLY A 6 23.51 -4.11 25.55
CA GLY A 6 24.88 -4.55 25.89
C GLY A 6 25.25 -4.31 27.36
N THR A 7 26.17 -5.13 27.87
CA THR A 7 26.70 -5.08 29.25
C THR A 7 28.13 -4.53 29.36
N SER A 8 28.80 -4.26 28.23
CA SER A 8 30.12 -3.63 28.16
C SER A 8 30.23 -2.76 26.90
N GLY A 9 30.98 -1.64 26.96
CA GLY A 9 31.11 -0.70 25.86
C GLY A 9 29.86 0.15 25.60
N ASN A 10 29.57 0.47 24.33
CA ASN A 10 28.29 1.06 23.93
C ASN A 10 27.16 0.10 24.33
N ARG A 11 26.13 0.61 25.01
CA ARG A 11 25.17 -0.25 25.74
C ARG A 11 23.85 -0.48 24.99
N LEU A 12 23.77 0.05 23.77
CA LEU A 12 22.66 -0.08 22.84
C LEU A 12 23.22 0.00 21.41
N PHE A 13 22.85 -0.96 20.55
CA PHE A 13 23.27 -1.01 19.15
C PHE A 13 22.09 -1.27 18.23
N ARG A 14 22.22 -0.84 16.98
CA ARG A 14 21.39 -1.30 15.88
C ARG A 14 22.27 -1.93 14.83
N TYR A 15 21.85 -3.07 14.31
CA TYR A 15 22.50 -3.74 13.19
C TYR A 15 21.67 -3.54 11.92
N LEU A 16 22.36 -3.30 10.81
CA LEU A 16 21.80 -3.32 9.46
C LEU A 16 21.46 -4.76 9.04
N ALA A 17 20.74 -4.92 7.93
CA ALA A 17 20.35 -6.24 7.43
C ALA A 17 21.54 -7.12 7.03
N ASP A 18 22.67 -6.50 6.70
CA ASP A 18 23.94 -7.16 6.37
C ASP A 18 24.77 -7.55 7.61
N GLY A 19 24.26 -7.30 8.82
CA GLY A 19 24.94 -7.61 10.09
C GLY A 19 25.98 -6.58 10.53
N THR A 20 26.20 -5.51 9.77
CA THR A 20 27.08 -4.40 10.19
C THR A 20 26.38 -3.49 11.21
N VAL A 21 27.15 -2.78 12.03
CA VAL A 21 26.59 -1.80 12.98
C VAL A 21 26.09 -0.59 12.21
N ASP A 22 24.85 -0.20 12.46
CA ASP A 22 24.25 1.02 11.94
C ASP A 22 24.83 2.25 12.68
N SER A 23 25.87 2.85 12.10
CA SER A 23 26.55 4.02 12.67
C SER A 23 25.66 5.26 12.78
N SER A 24 24.52 5.32 12.07
CA SER A 24 23.54 6.41 12.19
C SER A 24 22.70 6.32 13.47
N PHE A 25 22.63 5.14 14.09
CA PHE A 25 21.83 4.90 15.28
C PHE A 25 22.58 5.22 16.59
N ALA A 26 23.90 5.11 16.58
CA ALA A 26 24.69 4.92 17.79
C ALA A 26 25.62 6.10 18.10
N PHE A 27 25.07 7.31 18.29
CA PHE A 27 25.77 8.44 18.92
C PHE A 27 24.84 9.38 19.70
N THR A 28 23.54 9.31 19.44
CA THR A 28 22.50 10.14 20.08
C THR A 28 21.72 9.42 21.17
N THR A 29 22.07 8.19 21.54
CA THR A 29 21.41 7.42 22.61
C THR A 29 22.47 6.66 23.43
N ASN A 30 23.02 7.33 24.46
CA ASN A 30 24.11 6.79 25.28
C ASN A 30 23.65 6.56 26.73
N PRO A 31 23.09 5.38 27.05
CA PRO A 31 22.81 4.97 28.42
C PRO A 31 24.10 4.81 29.24
N ASN A 32 24.12 5.39 30.44
CA ASN A 32 25.26 5.29 31.35
C ASN A 32 25.32 3.96 32.15
N GLY A 33 24.37 3.04 31.93
CA GLY A 33 24.31 1.70 32.51
C GLY A 33 23.71 0.69 31.54
N ASN A 34 23.71 -0.60 31.91
CA ASN A 34 23.34 -1.69 31.01
C ASN A 34 21.89 -1.56 30.54
N VAL A 35 21.63 -1.83 29.26
CA VAL A 35 20.29 -2.04 28.72
C VAL A 35 20.01 -3.54 28.69
N SER A 36 19.06 -3.98 29.50
CA SER A 36 18.71 -5.40 29.68
C SER A 36 17.48 -5.81 28.88
N THR A 37 16.64 -4.86 28.48
CA THR A 37 15.44 -5.11 27.67
C THR A 37 15.19 -3.98 26.69
N ILE A 38 14.61 -4.34 25.55
CA ILE A 38 14.20 -3.41 24.50
C ILE A 38 12.81 -3.85 24.03
N ALA A 39 11.86 -2.93 23.96
CA ALA A 39 10.53 -3.19 23.41
C ALA A 39 10.22 -2.19 22.30
N LEU A 40 10.05 -2.69 21.07
CA LEU A 40 9.69 -1.89 19.91
C LEU A 40 8.23 -1.44 19.98
N ARG A 41 7.94 -0.26 19.43
CA ARG A 41 6.58 0.25 19.19
C ARG A 41 6.34 0.36 17.69
N GLY A 42 5.06 0.33 17.30
CA GLY A 42 4.64 0.38 15.89
C GLY A 42 4.91 1.70 15.18
N ASP A 43 5.20 2.77 15.94
CA ASP A 43 5.56 4.11 15.44
C ASP A 43 7.07 4.27 15.17
N GLY A 44 7.85 3.20 15.34
CA GLY A 44 9.31 3.21 15.19
C GLY A 44 10.07 3.66 16.44
N SER A 45 9.40 4.12 17.50
CA SER A 45 10.00 4.35 18.80
C SER A 45 10.21 3.02 19.56
N PHE A 46 10.98 3.05 20.64
CA PHE A 46 11.24 1.87 21.44
C PHE A 46 11.51 2.21 22.90
N TRP A 47 11.04 1.35 23.80
CA TRP A 47 11.40 1.39 25.20
C TRP A 47 12.73 0.67 25.42
N VAL A 48 13.56 1.23 26.30
CA VAL A 48 14.73 0.56 26.86
C VAL A 48 14.57 0.44 28.36
N GLY A 49 14.97 -0.70 28.91
CA GLY A 49 14.96 -0.96 30.35
C GLY A 49 16.28 -1.55 30.82
N GLY A 50 16.76 -1.16 32.01
CA GLY A 50 18.02 -1.66 32.56
C GLY A 50 18.50 -0.92 33.80
N SER A 51 19.83 -0.81 33.94
CA SER A 51 20.50 -0.24 35.13
C SER A 51 21.05 1.18 34.91
N PHE A 52 20.71 1.81 33.79
CA PHE A 52 21.12 3.19 33.51
C PHE A 52 20.36 4.18 34.42
N THR A 53 21.03 5.27 34.75
CA THR A 53 20.47 6.43 35.47
C THR A 53 20.50 7.71 34.62
N GLN A 54 21.13 7.66 33.44
CA GLN A 54 21.20 8.74 32.47
C GLN A 54 21.22 8.19 31.05
N ILE A 55 20.63 8.94 30.11
CA ILE A 55 20.79 8.76 28.67
C ILE A 55 21.19 10.11 28.07
N ASN A 56 22.32 10.16 27.35
CA ASN A 56 22.90 11.40 26.78
C ASN A 56 23.10 12.53 27.81
N GLY A 57 23.45 12.18 29.06
CA GLY A 57 23.59 13.15 30.15
C GLY A 57 22.27 13.67 30.73
N THR A 58 21.12 13.33 30.14
CA THR A 58 19.81 13.59 30.77
C THR A 58 19.51 12.50 31.79
N GLN A 59 19.15 12.90 33.00
CA GLN A 59 18.79 11.96 34.07
C GLN A 59 17.49 11.24 33.72
N VAL A 60 17.59 9.93 33.51
CA VAL A 60 16.46 9.03 33.27
C VAL A 60 16.79 7.70 33.93
N ASN A 61 16.00 7.33 34.93
CA ASN A 61 16.29 6.16 35.74
C ASN A 61 15.59 4.92 35.18
N TYR A 62 16.40 3.91 34.83
CA TYR A 62 16.03 2.52 34.56
C TYR A 62 15.19 2.24 33.33
N VAL A 63 14.28 3.13 32.94
CA VAL A 63 13.37 2.97 31.80
C VAL A 63 13.29 4.27 31.01
N ALA A 64 13.40 4.19 29.69
CA ALA A 64 13.28 5.35 28.81
C ALA A 64 12.58 4.99 27.50
N LEU A 65 11.82 5.93 26.95
CA LEU A 65 11.32 5.88 25.58
C LEU A 65 12.31 6.62 24.68
N LEU A 66 12.80 5.95 23.64
CA LEU A 66 13.71 6.51 22.65
C LEU A 66 13.05 6.52 21.28
N ASN A 67 13.27 7.59 20.53
CA ASN A 67 12.84 7.67 19.14
C ASN A 67 13.77 6.80 18.29
N GLY A 68 13.20 5.95 17.42
CA GLY A 68 13.96 5.23 16.40
C GLY A 68 14.08 6.06 15.12
N ASP A 69 14.32 5.38 14.00
CA ASP A 69 14.35 6.07 12.70
C ASP A 69 12.95 6.57 12.34
N PRO A 70 12.85 7.75 11.70
CA PRO A 70 11.58 8.16 11.14
C PRO A 70 11.08 7.14 10.11
N ILE A 71 9.85 6.68 10.27
CA ILE A 71 9.14 5.89 9.25
C ILE A 71 8.65 6.89 8.19
N PRO A 72 9.25 6.92 6.99
CA PRO A 72 8.84 7.85 5.95
C PRO A 72 7.41 7.58 5.52
N LEU A 73 6.69 8.65 5.15
CA LEU A 73 5.42 8.50 4.45
C LEU A 73 5.70 7.86 3.09
N ALA A 74 5.18 6.66 2.87
CA ALA A 74 5.39 5.92 1.64
C ALA A 74 4.24 4.96 1.36
N ILE A 75 3.93 4.77 0.08
CA ILE A 75 3.06 3.69 -0.37
C ILE A 75 3.92 2.42 -0.49
N THR A 76 3.53 1.36 0.21
CA THR A 76 4.21 0.06 0.21
C THR A 76 3.54 -0.94 -0.73
N ASN A 77 2.24 -0.78 -0.97
CA ASN A 77 1.46 -1.63 -1.87
C ASN A 77 0.53 -0.74 -2.70
N GLN A 78 0.69 -0.79 -4.02
CA GLN A 78 -0.21 -0.12 -4.95
C GLN A 78 -1.55 -0.88 -5.04
N PRO A 79 -2.66 -0.18 -5.35
CA PRO A 79 -3.87 -0.86 -5.79
C PRO A 79 -3.63 -1.68 -7.07
N PRO A 80 -4.46 -2.70 -7.36
CA PRO A 80 -4.37 -3.44 -8.61
C PRO A 80 -4.41 -2.50 -9.81
N ALA A 81 -3.42 -2.59 -10.70
CA ALA A 81 -3.27 -1.65 -11.82
C ALA A 81 -4.44 -1.69 -12.81
N LEU A 82 -5.08 -2.86 -12.95
CA LEU A 82 -6.24 -3.07 -13.80
C LEU A 82 -7.23 -4.00 -13.09
N THR A 83 -8.50 -3.59 -13.05
CA THR A 83 -9.63 -4.39 -12.58
C THR A 83 -10.70 -4.40 -13.67
N VAL A 84 -11.03 -5.59 -14.15
CA VAL A 84 -12.11 -5.79 -15.14
C VAL A 84 -13.24 -6.55 -14.46
N VAL A 85 -14.45 -6.01 -14.50
CA VAL A 85 -15.62 -6.55 -13.80
C VAL A 85 -16.88 -6.44 -14.64
N ASP A 86 -17.83 -7.32 -14.38
CA ASP A 86 -19.17 -7.26 -14.97
C ASP A 86 -20.05 -6.22 -14.23
N PRO A 87 -21.04 -5.61 -14.91
CA PRO A 87 -22.01 -4.75 -14.26
C PRO A 87 -22.76 -5.47 -13.14
N GLY A 88 -22.98 -4.78 -12.02
CA GLY A 88 -23.65 -5.32 -10.84
C GLY A 88 -22.73 -6.05 -9.87
N GLU A 89 -21.47 -6.30 -10.24
CA GLU A 89 -20.46 -6.84 -9.32
C GLU A 89 -19.90 -5.76 -8.39
N ASN A 90 -19.15 -6.20 -7.39
CA ASN A 90 -18.47 -5.30 -6.45
C ASN A 90 -16.96 -5.24 -6.77
N VAL A 91 -16.38 -4.06 -6.63
CA VAL A 91 -14.92 -3.82 -6.77
C VAL A 91 -14.36 -3.40 -5.42
N SER A 92 -13.17 -3.92 -5.08
CA SER A 92 -12.40 -3.48 -3.92
C SER A 92 -10.99 -3.08 -4.35
N LEU A 93 -10.63 -1.82 -4.10
CA LEU A 93 -9.28 -1.29 -4.34
C LEU A 93 -8.61 -1.01 -3.00
N THR A 94 -7.43 -1.57 -2.77
CA THR A 94 -6.69 -1.43 -1.50
C THR A 94 -5.31 -0.84 -1.74
N VAL A 95 -4.90 0.07 -0.86
CA VAL A 95 -3.52 0.60 -0.80
C VAL A 95 -2.87 0.20 0.51
N GLY A 96 -1.57 -0.11 0.48
CA GLY A 96 -0.74 -0.24 1.67
C GLY A 96 0.15 0.99 1.81
N ALA A 97 0.20 1.58 3.00
CA ALA A 97 1.04 2.74 3.28
C ALA A 97 1.64 2.71 4.69
N THR A 98 2.77 3.39 4.85
CA THR A 98 3.48 3.56 6.12
C THR A 98 3.72 5.03 6.42
N GLY A 99 3.82 5.38 7.71
CA GLY A 99 4.22 6.70 8.19
C GLY A 99 4.21 6.73 9.73
N MET A 100 4.92 7.67 10.35
CA MET A 100 5.02 7.76 11.81
C MET A 100 3.74 8.22 12.51
N THR A 101 3.02 9.16 11.89
CA THR A 101 1.77 9.72 12.45
C THR A 101 0.57 9.05 11.81
N THR A 102 -0.62 9.28 12.39
CA THR A 102 -1.89 8.85 11.82
C THR A 102 -1.98 9.21 10.34
N LEU A 103 -2.32 8.22 9.51
CA LEU A 103 -2.51 8.39 8.08
C LEU A 103 -3.98 8.74 7.79
N SER A 104 -4.20 9.72 6.93
CA SER A 104 -5.49 9.98 6.29
C SER A 104 -5.44 9.60 4.82
N TYR A 105 -6.59 9.25 4.25
CA TYR A 105 -6.73 8.79 2.88
C TYR A 105 -7.80 9.62 2.17
N GLN A 106 -7.66 9.80 0.87
CA GLN A 106 -8.71 10.32 0.00
C GLN A 106 -8.59 9.65 -1.37
N TRP A 107 -9.63 8.94 -1.79
CA TRP A 107 -9.73 8.34 -3.12
C TRP A 107 -10.27 9.35 -4.13
N PHE A 108 -9.81 9.23 -5.38
CA PHE A 108 -10.20 10.03 -6.51
C PHE A 108 -10.55 9.12 -7.69
N ARG A 109 -11.49 9.56 -8.53
CA ARG A 109 -11.82 8.95 -9.83
C ARG A 109 -11.66 10.00 -10.91
N ASN A 110 -10.84 9.72 -11.92
CA ASN A 110 -10.54 10.64 -13.02
C ASN A 110 -10.11 12.04 -12.52
N GLY A 111 -9.35 12.07 -11.42
CA GLY A 111 -8.88 13.30 -10.76
C GLY A 111 -9.89 14.02 -9.86
N GLY A 112 -11.15 13.60 -9.81
CA GLY A 112 -12.17 14.15 -8.92
C GLY A 112 -12.24 13.39 -7.59
N PRO A 113 -12.31 14.08 -6.43
CA PRO A 113 -12.39 13.40 -5.13
C PRO A 113 -13.71 12.62 -5.01
N LEU A 114 -13.62 11.41 -4.48
CA LEU A 114 -14.78 10.58 -4.18
C LEU A 114 -15.32 10.87 -2.78
N ALA A 115 -16.62 10.66 -2.60
CA ALA A 115 -17.28 10.65 -1.32
C ALA A 115 -18.08 9.36 -1.17
N ASP A 116 -18.28 8.92 0.07
CA ASP A 116 -19.13 7.77 0.36
C ASP A 116 -20.60 8.08 0.02
N GLY A 117 -21.31 7.09 -0.51
CA GLY A 117 -22.66 7.22 -1.06
C GLY A 117 -22.76 6.65 -2.46
N SER A 118 -23.99 6.43 -2.95
CA SER A 118 -24.26 5.94 -4.31
C SER A 118 -23.41 4.71 -4.72
N GLY A 119 -23.30 3.72 -3.84
CA GLY A 119 -22.52 2.51 -4.11
C GLY A 119 -21.01 2.63 -3.81
N ILE A 120 -20.54 3.79 -3.37
CA ILE A 120 -19.15 4.02 -2.95
C ILE A 120 -19.06 3.99 -1.42
N SER A 121 -18.06 3.30 -0.88
CA SER A 121 -17.72 3.32 0.54
C SER A 121 -16.22 3.22 0.77
N GLY A 122 -15.73 3.80 1.87
CA GLY A 122 -14.31 3.76 2.21
C GLY A 122 -13.44 4.76 1.45
N SER A 123 -14.04 5.80 0.86
CA SER A 123 -13.34 6.88 0.12
C SER A 123 -12.26 7.61 0.92
N GLN A 124 -12.31 7.53 2.25
CA GLN A 124 -11.31 8.09 3.16
C GLN A 124 -10.56 7.02 3.98
N THR A 125 -10.47 5.79 3.45
CA THR A 125 -9.78 4.67 4.10
C THR A 125 -8.78 4.01 3.15
N ALA A 126 -7.99 3.08 3.67
CA ALA A 126 -7.05 2.30 2.85
C ALA A 126 -7.73 1.38 1.82
N THR A 127 -9.05 1.14 1.92
CA THR A 127 -9.81 0.31 0.99
C THR A 127 -11.06 1.03 0.50
N LEU A 128 -11.12 1.27 -0.81
CA LEU A 128 -12.32 1.74 -1.50
C LEU A 128 -13.14 0.53 -1.95
N THR A 129 -14.45 0.57 -1.71
CA THR A 129 -15.39 -0.43 -2.22
C THR A 129 -16.42 0.25 -3.09
N LEU A 130 -16.58 -0.27 -4.31
CA LEU A 130 -17.66 0.06 -5.22
C LEU A 130 -18.63 -1.13 -5.23
N THR A 131 -19.91 -0.89 -5.04
CA THR A 131 -20.93 -1.95 -5.02
C THR A 131 -21.88 -1.82 -6.18
N ALA A 132 -22.23 -2.96 -6.80
CA ALA A 132 -23.14 -3.01 -7.94
C ALA A 132 -22.74 -2.04 -9.05
N VAL A 133 -21.49 -2.15 -9.51
CA VAL A 133 -20.88 -1.20 -10.45
C VAL A 133 -21.62 -1.14 -11.78
N ASP A 134 -21.62 0.03 -12.41
CA ASP A 134 -22.07 0.22 -13.78
C ASP A 134 -21.01 0.92 -14.64
N ASP A 135 -21.31 1.18 -15.92
CA ASP A 135 -20.38 1.82 -16.84
C ASP A 135 -19.89 3.20 -16.35
N ALA A 136 -20.66 3.91 -15.53
CA ALA A 136 -20.27 5.21 -14.97
C ALA A 136 -19.24 5.08 -13.83
N ASP A 137 -19.03 3.87 -13.31
CA ASP A 137 -17.97 3.55 -12.36
C ASP A 137 -16.63 3.19 -13.02
N GLY A 138 -16.59 3.10 -14.35
CA GLY A 138 -15.34 2.98 -15.08
C GLY A 138 -14.44 4.22 -14.94
N GLY A 139 -13.13 4.01 -14.90
CA GLY A 139 -12.15 5.10 -14.90
C GLY A 139 -10.85 4.78 -14.18
N ASP A 140 -10.02 5.81 -14.06
CA ASP A 140 -8.74 5.74 -13.36
C ASP A 140 -8.93 6.19 -11.91
N TYR A 141 -8.58 5.31 -10.98
CA TYR A 141 -8.67 5.53 -9.54
C TYR A 141 -7.29 5.78 -8.95
N THR A 142 -7.18 6.81 -8.11
CA THR A 142 -5.96 7.12 -7.34
C THR A 142 -6.31 7.39 -5.90
N VAL A 143 -5.37 7.12 -4.98
CA VAL A 143 -5.51 7.50 -3.57
C VAL A 143 -4.35 8.38 -3.14
N GLU A 144 -4.68 9.46 -2.45
CA GLU A 144 -3.72 10.27 -1.72
C GLU A 144 -3.68 9.80 -0.28
N VAL A 145 -2.47 9.53 0.22
CA VAL A 145 -2.20 9.22 1.63
C VAL A 145 -1.46 10.40 2.22
N THR A 146 -2.00 10.98 3.28
CA THR A 146 -1.49 12.20 3.89
C THR A 146 -1.17 11.98 5.36
N ASN A 147 -0.10 12.62 5.82
CA ASN A 147 0.22 12.77 7.23
C ASN A 147 0.96 14.11 7.46
N GLU A 148 1.46 14.37 8.67
CA GLU A 148 2.16 15.63 8.97
C GLU A 148 3.45 15.85 8.16
N ALA A 149 4.05 14.78 7.63
CA ALA A 149 5.24 14.86 6.79
C ALA A 149 4.93 15.23 5.33
N GLY A 150 3.69 15.10 4.88
CA GLY A 150 3.24 15.47 3.54
C GLY A 150 2.19 14.52 2.97
N THR A 151 2.14 14.45 1.64
CA THR A 151 1.19 13.64 0.87
C THR A 151 1.93 12.82 -0.17
N VAL A 152 1.52 11.56 -0.34
CA VAL A 152 1.95 10.68 -1.43
C VAL A 152 0.74 10.17 -2.19
N THR A 153 0.85 10.04 -3.51
CA THR A 153 -0.24 9.59 -4.39
C THR A 153 0.10 8.23 -4.99
N SER A 154 -0.89 7.34 -5.08
CA SER A 154 -0.73 6.03 -5.71
C SER A 154 -0.50 6.14 -7.22
N SER A 155 -0.02 5.05 -7.81
CA SER A 155 -0.20 4.84 -9.25
C SER A 155 -1.69 4.72 -9.59
N PRO A 156 -2.12 5.09 -10.81
CA PRO A 156 -3.50 4.89 -11.25
C PRO A 156 -3.87 3.40 -11.28
N ALA A 157 -5.05 3.08 -10.77
CA ALA A 157 -5.72 1.80 -10.91
C ALA A 157 -6.89 1.95 -11.88
N GLN A 158 -6.82 1.29 -13.03
CA GLN A 158 -7.88 1.35 -14.03
C GLN A 158 -8.99 0.35 -13.67
N VAL A 159 -10.23 0.84 -13.60
CA VAL A 159 -11.43 0.01 -13.48
C VAL A 159 -12.17 0.06 -14.81
N ILE A 160 -12.42 -1.12 -15.38
CA ILE A 160 -13.22 -1.30 -16.60
C ILE A 160 -14.44 -2.15 -16.22
N VAL A 161 -15.62 -1.60 -16.46
CA VAL A 161 -16.87 -2.33 -16.37
C VAL A 161 -17.23 -2.79 -17.77
N LEU A 162 -17.17 -4.10 -18.03
CA LEU A 162 -17.50 -4.69 -19.33
C LEU A 162 -18.80 -5.47 -19.18
N GLY A 163 -19.84 -5.08 -19.91
CA GLY A 163 -21.07 -5.84 -20.01
C GLY A 163 -20.91 -7.19 -20.71
N ALA A 164 -22.04 -7.84 -20.97
CA ALA A 164 -22.11 -9.07 -21.76
C ALA A 164 -21.31 -8.92 -23.07
N PRO A 165 -20.62 -9.98 -23.54
CA PRO A 165 -19.76 -9.87 -24.69
C PRO A 165 -20.50 -9.37 -25.92
N VAL A 166 -20.01 -8.27 -26.49
CA VAL A 166 -20.55 -7.65 -27.70
C VAL A 166 -19.70 -8.12 -28.87
N ILE A 167 -20.34 -8.66 -29.92
CA ILE A 167 -19.69 -8.91 -31.20
C ILE A 167 -19.42 -7.55 -31.86
N LEU A 168 -18.14 -7.23 -32.03
CA LEU A 168 -17.66 -6.02 -32.68
C LEU A 168 -17.57 -6.19 -34.20
N SER A 169 -17.17 -7.38 -34.65
CA SER A 169 -17.18 -7.74 -36.07
C SER A 169 -17.38 -9.24 -36.25
N LEU A 170 -18.06 -9.62 -37.33
CA LEU A 170 -18.25 -11.01 -37.76
C LEU A 170 -18.04 -11.05 -39.27
N SER A 171 -17.49 -12.16 -39.77
CA SER A 171 -17.37 -12.38 -41.21
C SER A 171 -18.77 -12.41 -41.85
N ASP A 172 -19.06 -11.47 -42.75
CA ASP A 172 -20.32 -11.48 -43.49
C ASP A 172 -20.29 -12.56 -44.59
N GLY A 173 -21.26 -13.48 -44.54
CA GLY A 173 -21.67 -14.33 -45.66
C GLY A 173 -20.56 -14.85 -46.58
N VAL A 174 -19.64 -15.67 -46.06
CA VAL A 174 -18.50 -16.17 -46.82
C VAL A 174 -18.88 -17.43 -47.61
N SER A 175 -18.54 -17.50 -48.90
CA SER A 175 -18.68 -18.70 -49.74
C SER A 175 -17.36 -19.03 -50.45
N GLN A 176 -17.03 -20.32 -50.50
CA GLN A 176 -15.76 -20.85 -51.03
C GLN A 176 -16.04 -22.10 -51.86
N LEU A 177 -15.13 -22.41 -52.79
CA LEU A 177 -15.21 -23.64 -53.57
C LEU A 177 -14.98 -24.86 -52.66
N GLU A 178 -15.66 -25.96 -52.96
CA GLU A 178 -15.48 -27.23 -52.24
C GLU A 178 -14.00 -27.66 -52.26
N GLY A 179 -13.46 -27.99 -51.09
CA GLY A 179 -12.06 -28.40 -50.92
C GLY A 179 -11.09 -27.30 -50.50
N ASN A 180 -11.50 -26.03 -50.48
CA ASN A 180 -10.69 -24.93 -49.98
C ASN A 180 -10.96 -24.65 -48.48
N PRO A 181 -9.93 -24.30 -47.69
CA PRO A 181 -10.13 -23.86 -46.31
C PRO A 181 -10.92 -22.54 -46.27
N LEU A 182 -11.93 -22.51 -45.40
CA LEU A 182 -12.73 -21.32 -45.09
C LEU A 182 -12.35 -20.80 -43.72
N THR A 183 -11.92 -19.54 -43.64
CA THR A 183 -11.66 -18.84 -42.37
C THR A 183 -12.83 -17.92 -42.06
N ILE A 184 -13.37 -18.02 -40.85
CA ILE A 184 -14.33 -17.08 -40.28
C ILE A 184 -13.64 -16.42 -39.10
N GLU A 185 -13.62 -15.09 -39.10
CA GLU A 185 -13.12 -14.24 -38.03
C GLU A 185 -14.30 -13.61 -37.29
N VAL A 186 -14.16 -13.53 -35.96
CA VAL A 186 -15.07 -12.82 -35.05
C VAL A 186 -14.22 -11.99 -34.10
N GLU A 187 -14.60 -10.74 -33.92
CA GLU A 187 -14.04 -9.86 -32.90
C GLU A 187 -15.13 -9.59 -31.87
N ALA A 188 -14.88 -9.88 -30.60
CA ALA A 188 -15.83 -9.66 -29.52
C ALA A 188 -15.14 -9.00 -28.32
N LEU A 189 -15.88 -8.17 -27.61
CA LEU A 189 -15.45 -7.49 -26.39
C LEU A 189 -16.35 -7.91 -25.24
N GLY A 190 -15.79 -8.49 -24.17
CA GLY A 190 -16.52 -8.81 -22.93
C GLY A 190 -15.57 -9.18 -21.80
N ALA A 191 -16.08 -9.24 -20.57
CA ALA A 191 -15.29 -9.71 -19.44
C ALA A 191 -15.06 -11.24 -19.49
N GLY A 192 -13.93 -11.70 -18.96
CA GLY A 192 -13.64 -13.13 -18.79
C GLY A 192 -13.16 -13.86 -20.05
N THR A 193 -13.22 -15.20 -20.02
CA THR A 193 -12.83 -16.04 -21.16
C THR A 193 -13.96 -16.06 -22.19
N LEU A 194 -13.71 -15.47 -23.35
CA LEU A 194 -14.59 -15.61 -24.52
C LEU A 194 -14.43 -17.02 -25.09
N SER A 195 -15.54 -17.74 -25.27
CA SER A 195 -15.57 -19.04 -25.96
C SER A 195 -16.12 -18.84 -27.37
N TYR A 196 -15.38 -19.31 -28.38
CA TYR A 196 -15.66 -19.17 -29.81
C TYR A 196 -15.84 -20.53 -30.49
#